data_AF-I4Z431-F1
#
_entry.id   AF-I4Z431-F1
#
_cell.length_a   1.000
_cell.length_b   1.000
_cell.length_c   1.000
_cell.angle_alpha   90.00
_cell.angle_beta   90.00
_cell.angle_gamma   90.00
#
_symmetry.space_group_name_H-M   'P 1'
#
loop_
_entity.id
_entity.type
_entity.pdbx_description
1 polymer ?
#
loop_
_entity_poly.entity_id
_entity_poly.type
_entity_poly.pdbx_seq_one_letter_code
_entity_poly.pdbx_strand_id
1 'polypeptide(L)' 'MFYDAEGRLRSLLASWTDVAGPDVFIQVAACGSFVRPDDLATLAALIAQIERSHGG' A
#
# COMPACT_ATOMS: atom_id res chain seq x y z
N MET A 1 -16.56 -11.63 14.67
CA MET A 1 -17.03 -12.83 15.42
C MET A 1 -17.25 -13.96 14.43
N PHE A 2 -17.06 -15.21 14.83
CA PHE A 2 -17.25 -16.39 13.98
C PHE A 2 -17.74 -17.56 14.84
N TYR A 3 -18.24 -18.63 14.21
CA TYR A 3 -18.62 -19.85 14.91
C TYR A 3 -17.48 -20.87 14.84
N ASP A 4 -17.15 -21.50 15.98
CA ASP A 4 -16.20 -22.62 16.01
C ASP A 4 -16.81 -23.92 15.47
N ALA A 5 -16.01 -24.99 15.43
CA ALA A 5 -16.43 -26.29 14.93
C ALA A 5 -17.58 -26.90 15.78
N GLU A 6 -17.72 -26.45 17.02
CA GLU A 6 -18.77 -26.83 17.96
C GLU A 6 -19.99 -25.88 17.90
N GLY A 7 -19.99 -24.92 16.97
CA GLY A 7 -21.10 -23.99 16.74
C GLY A 7 -21.24 -22.90 17.80
N ARG A 8 -20.21 -22.64 18.59
CA ARG A 8 -20.21 -21.58 19.62
C ARG A 8 -19.69 -20.28 19.02
N LEU A 9 -20.32 -19.17 19.39
CA LEU A 9 -19.89 -17.85 18.96
C LEU A 9 -18.59 -17.46 19.67
N ARG A 10 -17.55 -17.19 18.89
CA ARG A 10 -16.22 -16.80 19.36
C ARG A 10 -15.86 -15.40 18.85
N SER A 11 -15.21 -14.64 19.72
CA SER A 11 -14.64 -13.34 19.37
C SER A 11 -13.19 -13.49 18.94
N LEU A 12 -12.83 -12.91 17.79
CA LEU A 12 -11.46 -12.56 17.44
C LEU A 12 -11.32 -11.05 17.46
N LEU A 13 -10.09 -10.59 17.69
CA LEU A 13 -9.72 -9.21 17.43
C LEU A 13 -10.05 -8.86 15.97
N ALA A 14 -10.67 -7.70 15.75
CA ALA A 14 -10.97 -7.23 14.40
C ALA A 14 -9.70 -7.10 13.55
N SER A 15 -8.56 -6.76 14.17
CA SER A 15 -7.24 -6.72 13.54
C SER A 15 -6.73 -8.06 13.02
N TRP A 16 -7.37 -9.18 13.38
CA TRP A 16 -7.06 -10.54 12.93
C TRP A 16 -8.05 -11.05 11.88
N THR A 17 -8.93 -10.18 11.40
CA THR A 17 -9.96 -10.50 10.41
C THR A 17 -9.96 -9.45 9.33
N ASP A 18 -10.38 -9.82 8.12
CA ASP A 18 -10.59 -8.87 7.01
C ASP A 18 -11.80 -7.93 7.25
N VAL A 19 -12.41 -7.98 8.44
CA VAL A 19 -13.58 -7.18 8.81
C VAL A 19 -13.22 -5.75 9.15
N ALA A 20 -11.98 -5.50 9.56
CA ALA A 20 -11.46 -4.15 9.68
C ALA A 20 -11.13 -3.69 8.26
N GLY A 21 -12.01 -2.86 7.67
CA GLY A 21 -11.71 -2.19 6.40
C GLY A 21 -10.32 -1.54 6.45
N PRO A 22 -9.64 -1.44 5.31
CA PRO A 22 -8.21 -1.15 5.29
C PRO A 22 -7.92 0.14 6.04
N ASP A 23 -7.12 0.01 7.10
CA ASP A 23 -6.76 1.12 7.98
C ASP A 23 -6.14 2.24 7.14
N VAL A 24 -6.70 3.45 7.23
CA VAL A 24 -6.27 4.61 6.43
C VAL A 24 -4.80 4.95 6.71
N PHE A 25 -4.34 4.76 7.95
CA PHE A 25 -2.94 4.91 8.30
C PHE A 25 -2.08 3.84 7.63
N ILE A 26 -2.51 2.59 7.60
CA ILE A 26 -1.79 1.52 6.88
C ILE A 26 -1.77 1.80 5.37
N GLN A 27 -2.86 2.26 4.75
CA GLN A 27 -2.87 2.59 3.33
C GLN A 27 -1.93 3.74 2.97
N VAL A 28 -1.87 4.78 3.82
CA VAL A 28 -0.99 5.94 3.62
C VAL A 28 0.48 5.59 3.95
N ALA A 29 0.71 4.82 5.02
CA ALA A 29 2.04 4.39 5.46
C ALA A 29 2.61 3.26 4.61
N ALA A 30 1.78 2.50 3.90
CA ALA A 30 2.18 1.46 2.95
C ALA A 30 2.94 2.00 1.74
N CYS A 31 3.29 3.30 1.73
CA CYS A 31 4.23 3.95 0.84
C CYS A 31 4.16 3.30 -0.55
N GLY A 32 3.07 3.58 -1.28
CA GLY A 32 2.78 2.95 -2.58
C GLY A 32 3.83 3.20 -3.67
N SER A 33 4.94 3.84 -3.32
CA SER A 33 6.18 3.85 -4.05
C SER A 33 7.15 2.86 -3.41
N PHE A 34 7.41 1.73 -4.07
CA PHE A 34 8.56 0.86 -3.78
C PHE A 34 9.92 1.57 -3.94
N VAL A 35 9.89 2.78 -4.47
CA VAL A 35 11.02 3.55 -4.95
C VAL A 35 11.33 4.60 -3.87
N ARG A 36 12.59 4.65 -3.39
CA ARG A 36 13.00 5.66 -2.39
C ARG A 36 12.80 7.06 -3.00
N PRO A 37 12.60 8.10 -2.18
CA PRO A 37 12.47 9.48 -2.67
C PRO A 37 13.58 9.89 -3.65
N ASP A 38 14.82 9.44 -3.40
CA ASP A 38 15.98 9.69 -4.27
C ASP A 38 15.87 9.00 -5.64
N ASP A 39 15.32 7.78 -5.66
CA ASP A 39 15.11 7.03 -6.89
C ASP A 39 13.97 7.66 -7.73
N LEU A 40 12.93 8.20 -7.09
CA LEU A 40 11.88 8.97 -7.78
C LEU A 40 12.43 10.27 -8.38
N ALA A 41 13.29 10.97 -7.64
CA ALA A 41 13.96 12.17 -8.14
C ALA A 41 14.87 11.83 -9.33
N THR A 42 15.58 10.70 -9.27
CA THR A 42 16.42 10.19 -10.36
C THR A 42 15.58 9.85 -11.59
N LEU A 43 14.45 9.15 -11.40
CA LEU A 43 13.54 8.81 -12.49
C LEU A 43 12.96 10.06 -13.16
N ALA A 44 12.55 11.06 -12.38
CA ALA A 44 12.05 12.33 -12.91
C ALA A 44 13.10 13.06 -13.77
N ALA A 45 14.37 13.06 -13.33
CA ALA A 45 15.47 13.65 -14.10
C ALA A 45 15.71 12.95 -15.44
N LEU A 46 15.63 11.60 -15.45
CA LEU A 46 15.78 10.79 -16.66
C LEU A 46 14.65 11.04 -17.68
N ILE A 47 13.40 11.10 -17.22
CA ILE A 47 12.25 11.41 -18.10
C ILE A 47 12.44 12.79 -18.75
N ALA A 48 12.78 13.80 -17.96
CA ALA A 48 12.98 15.16 -18.48
C ALA A 48 14.13 15.20 -19.51
N GLN A 49 15.17 14.39 -19.34
CA GLN A 49 16.25 14.27 -20.32
C GLN A 49 15.78 13.63 -21.62
N ILE A 50 14.98 12.56 -21.55
CA ILE A 50 14.44 11.88 -22.72
C ILE A 50 13.52 12.83 -23.51
N GLU A 51 12.64 13.56 -22.84
CA GLU A 51 11.75 14.54 -23.48
C GLU A 51 12.52 15.63 -24.23
N ARG A 52 13.57 16.19 -23.61
CA ARG A 52 14.46 17.16 -24.28
C ARG A 52 15.18 16.57 -25.49
N SER A 53 15.47 15.27 -25.47
CA SER A 53 16.19 14.58 -26.55
C SER A 53 15.28 14.21 -27.72
N HIS A 54 13.98 14.00 -27.46
CA HIS A 54 12.98 13.62 -28.47
C HIS A 54 12.17 14.81 -29.02
N GLY A 55 12.21 15.98 -28.36
CA GLY A 55 11.56 17.22 -28.80
C GLY A 55 12.43 18.15 -29.65
N GLY A 56 13.50 17.63 -30.27
CA GLY A 56 14.41 18.36 -31.16
C GLY A 56 14.17 18.04 -32.63
#